data_AF-A0A2B4SK42-F1
#
_entry.id   AF-A0A2B4SK42-F1
#
_cell.length_a   1.000
_cell.length_b   1.000
_cell.length_c   1.000
_cell.angle_alpha   90.00
_cell.angle_beta   90.00
_cell.angle_gamma   90.00
#
_symmetry.space_group_name_H-M   'P 1'
#
loop_
_entity.id
_entity.type
_entity.pdbx_description
1 polymer ?
#
loop_
_entity_poly.entity_id
_entity_poly.type
_entity_poly.pdbx_seq_one_letter_code
_entity_poly.pdbx_strand_id
1 'polypeptide(L)'
;MNSTTRSTQDSKTSVDQREVLKTTNTGTMAAQLIAESHSEPDYVTNLKKYFNDGYNTGTYSKKISSKEELENEAKKVFREFLTALKYKDTERFLKEWKTTFTSDGPFASQQDLNNLERAITDPDDFMTSLYIGDLLTNRDDADEATEAYKEAFVSKDNERVALFYLGDDDIMHGVLAAGVRSNMDAGFLVFLID
;
A
#
# COMPACT_ATOMS: atom_id res chain seq x y z
N MET A 1 -39.13 -16.52 -67.55
CA MET A 1 -40.48 -16.94 -68.01
C MET A 1 -40.51 -18.45 -68.02
N ASN A 2 -41.59 -19.02 -67.46
CA ASN A 2 -41.98 -20.43 -67.37
C ASN A 2 -41.14 -21.35 -66.48
N SER A 3 -41.68 -22.31 -65.71
CA SER A 3 -42.95 -22.55 -64.99
C SER A 3 -42.93 -24.05 -64.61
N THR A 4 -43.43 -24.41 -63.41
CA THR A 4 -43.96 -25.74 -63.02
C THR A 4 -42.91 -26.87 -62.86
N THR A 5 -42.98 -27.84 -61.93
CA THR A 5 -44.13 -28.48 -61.26
C THR A 5 -43.70 -29.26 -60.00
N ARG A 6 -44.70 -29.46 -59.15
CA ARG A 6 -44.91 -30.19 -57.88
C ARG A 6 -44.64 -31.73 -57.87
N SER A 7 -44.65 -32.28 -56.64
CA SER A 7 -45.16 -33.62 -56.22
C SER A 7 -44.11 -34.75 -56.15
N THR A 8 -43.98 -35.65 -55.16
CA THR A 8 -44.72 -36.07 -53.92
C THR A 8 -43.76 -37.08 -53.19
N GLN A 9 -43.62 -37.06 -51.85
CA GLN A 9 -44.18 -38.05 -50.88
C GLN A 9 -44.05 -39.52 -51.31
N ASP A 10 -43.54 -40.49 -50.54
CA ASP A 10 -43.76 -40.92 -49.14
C ASP A 10 -42.58 -41.86 -48.75
N SER A 11 -42.25 -42.29 -47.53
CA SER A 11 -43.01 -42.56 -46.30
C SER A 11 -42.01 -42.90 -45.16
N LYS A 12 -42.30 -42.39 -43.95
CA LYS A 12 -42.42 -43.04 -42.61
C LYS A 12 -41.54 -44.28 -42.35
N THR A 13 -40.84 -44.49 -41.23
CA THR A 13 -41.23 -44.49 -39.78
C THR A 13 -39.94 -44.93 -39.04
N SER A 14 -39.48 -44.41 -37.89
CA SER A 14 -39.98 -44.51 -36.51
C SER A 14 -39.22 -43.48 -35.64
N VAL A 15 -39.85 -42.64 -34.80
CA VAL A 15 -40.24 -42.89 -33.38
C VAL A 15 -39.07 -43.47 -32.56
N ASP A 16 -38.65 -42.99 -31.38
CA ASP A 16 -38.90 -41.80 -30.54
C ASP A 16 -37.97 -41.96 -29.30
N GLN A 17 -37.74 -40.84 -28.58
CA GLN A 17 -37.30 -40.72 -27.18
C GLN A 17 -35.86 -41.11 -26.78
N ARG A 18 -35.07 -40.12 -26.33
CA ARG A 18 -34.94 -39.75 -24.90
C ARG A 18 -33.87 -38.67 -24.69
N GLU A 19 -34.21 -37.71 -23.85
CA GLU A 19 -33.33 -36.72 -23.23
C GLU A 19 -32.02 -37.31 -22.72
N VAL A 20 -30.91 -36.60 -22.91
CA VAL A 20 -29.89 -36.42 -21.87
C VAL A 20 -29.26 -35.03 -22.03
N LEU A 21 -29.61 -34.10 -21.13
CA LEU A 21 -28.74 -32.98 -20.78
C LEU A 21 -27.38 -33.53 -20.34
N LYS A 22 -26.30 -33.13 -21.02
CA LYS A 22 -24.95 -33.13 -20.42
C LYS A 22 -24.37 -31.74 -20.51
N THR A 23 -24.52 -31.03 -19.40
CA THR A 23 -23.57 -30.03 -18.92
C THR A 23 -22.17 -30.62 -18.90
N THR A 24 -21.18 -29.89 -19.44
CA THR A 24 -19.82 -29.97 -18.92
C THR A 24 -19.15 -28.61 -19.08
N ASN A 25 -19.11 -27.94 -17.93
CA ASN A 25 -18.25 -26.83 -17.59
C ASN A 25 -16.79 -27.30 -17.73
N THR A 26 -16.03 -26.67 -18.61
CA THR A 26 -14.57 -26.55 -18.51
C THR A 26 -14.28 -25.11 -18.95
N GLY A 27 -14.32 -24.15 -18.04
CA GLY A 27 -13.47 -24.15 -16.86
C GLY A 27 -12.07 -23.76 -17.31
N THR A 28 -11.78 -22.46 -17.17
CA THR A 28 -10.45 -22.04 -16.71
C THR A 28 -9.31 -22.22 -17.72
N MET A 29 -9.43 -21.61 -18.90
CA MET A 29 -8.25 -21.14 -19.63
C MET A 29 -7.71 -19.90 -18.91
N ALA A 30 -6.96 -20.17 -17.84
CA ALA A 30 -5.72 -19.48 -17.51
C ALA A 30 -5.71 -17.94 -17.62
N ALA A 31 -6.67 -17.27 -16.97
CA ALA A 31 -6.34 -16.04 -16.26
C ALA A 31 -5.61 -16.44 -14.95
N GLN A 32 -4.51 -17.16 -15.09
CA GLN A 32 -3.55 -17.30 -14.01
C GLN A 32 -2.81 -15.97 -13.99
N LEU A 33 -3.43 -15.01 -13.31
CA LEU A 33 -2.73 -13.89 -12.70
C LEU A 33 -1.58 -14.52 -11.95
N ILE A 34 -0.40 -14.48 -12.54
CA ILE A 34 0.84 -14.52 -11.79
C ILE A 34 0.75 -13.24 -10.96
N ALA A 35 0.21 -13.35 -9.75
CA ALA A 35 0.55 -12.41 -8.71
C ALA A 35 2.06 -12.58 -8.57
N GLU A 36 2.82 -11.73 -9.25
CA GLU A 36 4.23 -11.57 -8.94
C GLU A 36 4.28 -11.39 -7.43
N SER A 37 4.91 -12.34 -6.74
CA SER A 37 5.13 -12.19 -5.31
C SER A 37 6.00 -10.95 -5.17
N HIS A 38 5.38 -9.81 -4.83
CA HIS A 38 6.09 -8.60 -4.53
C HIS A 38 7.02 -8.92 -3.36
N SER A 39 8.31 -9.12 -3.67
CA SER A 39 9.34 -9.30 -2.66
C SER A 39 9.50 -7.97 -1.93
N GLU A 40 9.47 -8.02 -0.59
CA GLU A 40 9.72 -6.84 0.24
C GLU A 40 11.07 -6.21 -0.18
N PRO A 41 11.11 -4.91 -0.52
CA PRO A 41 12.35 -4.26 -0.92
C PRO A 41 13.37 -4.20 0.22
N ASP A 42 14.66 -4.28 -0.11
CA ASP A 42 15.76 -4.30 0.89
C ASP A 42 15.71 -3.12 1.88
N TYR A 43 15.37 -1.92 1.41
CA TYR A 43 15.26 -0.74 2.27
C TYR A 43 14.11 -0.87 3.29
N VAL A 44 13.02 -1.55 2.92
CA VAL A 44 11.91 -1.85 3.86
C VAL A 44 12.32 -2.94 4.83
N THR A 45 12.99 -3.99 4.34
CA THR A 45 13.53 -5.04 5.21
C THR A 45 14.54 -4.47 6.22
N ASN A 46 15.35 -3.49 5.82
CA ASN A 46 16.27 -2.80 6.74
C ASN A 46 15.51 -1.97 7.78
N LEU A 47 14.52 -1.18 7.34
CA LEU A 47 13.66 -0.39 8.23
C LEU A 47 12.95 -1.26 9.28
N LYS A 48 12.44 -2.41 8.85
CA LYS A 48 11.70 -3.37 9.68
C LYS A 48 12.53 -3.97 10.82
N LYS A 49 13.86 -4.03 10.71
CA LYS A 49 14.74 -4.49 11.80
C LYS A 49 14.61 -3.61 13.04
N TYR A 50 14.36 -2.32 12.83
CA TYR A 50 14.32 -1.31 13.88
C TYR A 50 12.90 -0.87 14.24
N PHE A 51 11.96 -0.94 13.29
CA PHE A 51 10.62 -0.35 13.44
C PHE A 51 9.49 -1.34 13.13
N ASN A 52 9.46 -2.46 13.83
CA ASN A 52 8.39 -3.44 13.68
C ASN A 52 8.20 -4.26 14.97
N ASP A 53 7.95 -3.55 16.07
CA ASP A 53 7.73 -4.15 17.40
C ASP A 53 6.34 -4.79 17.55
N GLY A 54 5.39 -4.46 16.66
CA GLY A 54 4.02 -4.99 16.70
C GLY A 54 3.15 -4.38 17.81
N TYR A 55 3.61 -3.30 18.43
CA TYR A 55 2.92 -2.57 19.48
C TYR A 55 2.81 -1.07 19.12
N ASN A 56 3.94 -0.35 19.09
CA ASN A 56 3.99 1.08 18.77
C ASN A 56 4.38 1.34 17.32
N THR A 57 5.17 0.44 16.72
CA THR A 57 5.70 0.61 15.37
C THR A 57 5.28 -0.51 14.42
N GLY A 58 5.04 -0.15 13.16
CA GLY A 58 4.75 -1.10 12.09
C GLY A 58 5.35 -0.66 10.76
N THR A 59 6.06 -1.58 10.11
CA THR A 59 6.69 -1.34 8.79
C THR A 59 6.02 -2.20 7.72
N TYR A 60 5.66 -1.57 6.60
CA TYR A 60 4.91 -2.18 5.51
C TYR A 60 5.53 -1.85 4.15
N SER A 61 5.41 -2.77 3.19
CA SER A 61 5.62 -2.49 1.76
C SER A 61 4.35 -2.74 0.95
N LYS A 62 4.14 -1.93 -0.09
CA LYS A 62 3.10 -2.14 -1.10
C LYS A 62 3.66 -1.79 -2.47
N LYS A 63 3.19 -2.48 -3.50
CA LYS A 63 3.27 -2.00 -4.88
C LYS A 63 2.09 -1.07 -5.12
N ILE A 64 2.33 0.16 -5.57
CA ILE A 64 1.26 1.12 -5.88
C ILE A 64 1.22 1.43 -7.37
N SER A 65 0.11 1.98 -7.89
CA SER A 65 0.00 2.22 -9.33
C SER A 65 0.55 3.58 -9.77
N SER A 66 0.56 4.56 -8.87
CA SER A 66 1.23 5.85 -9.05
C SER A 66 1.53 6.53 -7.71
N LYS A 67 2.43 7.52 -7.72
CA LYS A 67 2.76 8.30 -6.50
C LYS A 67 1.58 9.11 -5.94
N GLU A 68 0.57 9.40 -6.77
CA GLU A 68 -0.68 10.05 -6.35
C GLU A 68 -1.52 9.17 -5.42
N GLU A 69 -1.31 7.86 -5.42
CA GLU A 69 -2.02 6.93 -4.51
C GLU A 69 -1.38 6.83 -3.12
N LEU A 70 -0.19 7.41 -2.92
CA LEU A 70 0.61 7.20 -1.71
C LEU A 70 -0.17 7.47 -0.41
N GLU A 71 -0.91 8.58 -0.34
CA GLU A 71 -1.72 8.91 0.86
C GLU A 71 -2.87 7.91 1.06
N ASN A 72 -3.55 7.51 -0.02
CA ASN A 72 -4.65 6.56 0.06
C ASN A 72 -4.16 5.19 0.56
N GLU A 73 -3.00 4.75 0.07
CA GLU A 73 -2.36 3.52 0.54
C GLU A 73 -1.82 3.65 1.97
N ALA A 74 -1.29 4.81 2.35
CA ALA A 74 -0.89 5.08 3.73
C ALA A 74 -2.08 4.96 4.70
N LYS A 75 -3.25 5.48 4.34
CA LYS A 75 -4.49 5.31 5.14
C LYS A 75 -4.96 3.85 5.20
N LYS A 76 -4.72 3.03 4.17
CA LYS A 76 -5.02 1.59 4.22
C LYS A 76 -4.05 0.87 5.15
N VAL A 77 -2.75 1.14 5.02
CA VAL A 77 -1.71 0.62 5.91
C VAL A 77 -1.99 0.99 7.36
N PHE A 78 -2.40 2.22 7.64
CA PHE A 78 -2.73 2.62 9.00
C PHE A 78 -3.92 1.82 9.58
N ARG A 79 -4.96 1.56 8.79
CA ARG A 79 -6.05 0.65 9.19
C ARG A 79 -5.56 -0.78 9.44
N GLU A 80 -4.66 -1.30 8.60
CA GLU A 80 -4.05 -2.61 8.79
C GLU A 80 -3.30 -2.69 10.12
N PHE A 81 -2.52 -1.66 10.45
CA PHE A 81 -1.81 -1.52 11.72
C PHE A 81 -2.78 -1.51 12.91
N LEU A 82 -3.78 -0.63 12.90
CA LEU A 82 -4.78 -0.54 13.98
C LEU A 82 -5.55 -1.85 14.17
N THR A 83 -5.86 -2.55 13.08
CA THR A 83 -6.53 -3.86 13.12
C THR A 83 -5.64 -4.92 13.75
N ALA A 84 -4.33 -4.90 13.47
CA ALA A 84 -3.38 -5.80 14.09
C ALA A 84 -3.34 -5.60 15.62
N LEU A 85 -3.41 -4.34 16.07
CA LEU A 85 -3.52 -3.93 17.48
C LEU A 85 -4.91 -4.15 18.11
N LYS A 86 -5.87 -4.70 17.36
CA LYS A 86 -7.24 -5.03 17.82
C LYS A 86 -8.12 -3.82 18.13
N TYR A 87 -7.80 -2.63 17.62
CA TYR A 87 -8.75 -1.51 17.63
C TYR A 87 -9.95 -1.84 16.75
N LYS A 88 -11.16 -1.60 17.27
CA LYS A 88 -12.42 -1.90 16.57
C LYS A 88 -12.91 -0.74 15.70
N ASP A 89 -12.71 0.49 16.15
CA ASP A 89 -13.09 1.71 15.42
C ASP A 89 -11.83 2.39 14.88
N THR A 90 -11.37 1.91 13.72
CA THR A 90 -10.18 2.47 13.07
C THR A 90 -10.46 3.83 12.41
N GLU A 91 -11.72 4.16 12.12
CA GLU A 91 -12.06 5.42 11.45
C GLU A 91 -11.94 6.61 12.40
N ARG A 92 -12.10 6.40 13.72
CA ARG A 92 -11.79 7.42 14.73
C ARG A 92 -10.38 7.99 14.55
N PHE A 93 -9.39 7.14 14.29
CA PHE A 93 -7.98 7.53 14.14
C PHE A 93 -7.69 8.33 12.87
N LEU A 94 -8.61 8.31 11.89
CA LEU A 94 -8.45 9.04 10.64
C LEU A 94 -9.05 10.46 10.69
N LYS A 95 -9.72 10.82 11.78
CA LYS A 95 -10.26 12.18 11.97
C LYS A 95 -9.16 13.21 12.15
N GLU A 96 -8.10 12.84 12.87
CA GLU A 96 -6.91 13.68 13.08
C GLU A 96 -5.85 13.51 12.00
N TRP A 97 -6.14 12.73 10.94
CA TRP A 97 -5.20 12.54 9.84
C TRP A 97 -4.86 13.89 9.21
N LYS A 98 -3.58 14.24 9.23
CA LYS A 98 -3.09 15.48 8.65
C LYS A 98 -1.79 15.24 7.89
N THR A 99 -1.78 15.56 6.61
CA THR A 99 -0.53 15.62 5.83
C THR A 99 0.27 16.84 6.29
N THR A 100 1.41 16.61 6.93
CA THR A 100 2.27 17.67 7.48
C THR A 100 3.46 17.97 6.59
N PHE A 101 3.87 17.00 5.78
CA PHE A 101 4.88 17.18 4.75
C PHE A 101 4.56 16.33 3.52
N THR A 102 4.83 16.87 2.34
CA THR A 102 4.89 16.12 1.09
C THR A 102 5.92 16.75 0.17
N SER A 103 6.70 15.92 -0.51
CA SER A 103 7.66 16.38 -1.50
C SER A 103 7.79 15.38 -2.63
N ASP A 104 7.82 15.90 -3.86
CA ASP A 104 7.98 15.13 -5.08
C ASP A 104 9.43 15.18 -5.56
N GLY A 105 9.91 14.04 -6.02
CA GLY A 105 11.18 13.94 -6.72
C GLY A 105 11.15 14.53 -8.15
N PRO A 106 12.28 14.48 -8.87
CA PRO A 106 13.50 13.77 -8.49
C PRO A 106 14.35 14.55 -7.46
N PHE A 107 14.87 13.85 -6.45
CA PHE A 107 15.82 14.40 -5.47
C PHE A 107 17.26 14.28 -5.98
N ALA A 108 17.56 14.98 -7.07
CA ALA A 108 18.78 14.72 -7.85
C ALA A 108 20.07 15.27 -7.18
N SER A 109 19.96 16.35 -6.40
CA SER A 109 21.11 17.02 -5.78
C SER A 109 21.27 16.68 -4.30
N GLN A 110 22.47 16.90 -3.75
CA GLN A 110 22.68 16.77 -2.31
C GLN A 110 21.85 17.79 -1.53
N GLN A 111 21.59 18.98 -2.10
CA GLN A 111 20.73 19.97 -1.46
C GLN A 111 19.30 19.46 -1.33
N ASP A 112 18.77 18.76 -2.34
CA ASP A 112 17.44 18.17 -2.28
C ASP A 112 17.35 17.11 -1.18
N LEU A 113 18.36 16.25 -1.09
CA LEU A 113 18.44 15.23 -0.04
C LEU A 113 18.56 15.86 1.35
N ASN A 114 19.38 16.90 1.53
CA ASN A 114 19.50 17.60 2.81
C ASN A 114 18.19 18.32 3.20
N ASN A 115 17.49 18.90 2.24
CA ASN A 115 16.18 19.53 2.47
C ASN A 115 15.14 18.49 2.89
N LEU A 116 15.14 17.34 2.19
CA LEU A 116 14.26 16.22 2.47
C LEU A 116 14.55 15.62 3.86
N GLU A 117 15.82 15.35 4.17
CA GLU A 117 16.27 14.88 5.49
C GLU A 117 15.75 15.78 6.59
N ARG A 118 16.05 17.09 6.53
CA ARG A 118 15.57 18.05 7.52
C ARG A 118 14.05 18.00 7.67
N ALA A 119 13.33 17.99 6.56
CA ALA A 119 11.86 18.02 6.60
C ALA A 119 11.24 16.76 7.21
N ILE A 120 11.91 15.61 7.14
CA ILE A 120 11.37 14.36 7.68
C ILE A 120 11.92 13.98 9.06
N THR A 121 13.08 14.52 9.47
CA THR A 121 13.65 14.28 10.81
C THR A 121 13.40 15.42 11.79
N ASP A 122 13.11 16.62 11.30
CA ASP A 122 12.77 17.81 12.11
C ASP A 122 11.69 18.65 11.38
N PRO A 123 10.45 18.13 11.27
CA PRO A 123 9.38 18.81 10.57
C PRO A 123 8.91 20.07 11.31
N ASP A 124 8.48 21.09 10.57
CA ASP A 124 8.02 22.37 11.16
C ASP A 124 6.73 22.23 11.99
N ASP A 125 5.93 21.19 11.74
CA ASP A 125 4.72 20.91 12.52
C ASP A 125 5.08 20.38 13.91
N PHE A 126 4.75 21.14 14.95
CA PHE A 126 5.17 20.86 16.33
C PHE A 126 4.85 19.44 16.80
N MET A 127 3.61 18.98 16.59
CA MET A 127 3.21 17.64 17.05
C MET A 127 3.93 16.55 16.26
N THR A 128 4.05 16.72 14.94
CA THR A 128 4.82 15.79 14.09
C THR A 128 6.29 15.75 14.52
N SER A 129 6.90 16.89 14.83
CA SER A 129 8.29 17.00 15.27
C SER A 129 8.52 16.24 16.57
N LEU A 130 7.62 16.40 17.54
CA LEU A 130 7.68 15.69 18.81
C LEU A 130 7.67 14.17 18.61
N TYR A 131 6.73 13.64 17.82
CA TYR A 131 6.63 12.19 17.59
C TYR A 131 7.71 11.62 16.69
N ILE A 132 8.24 12.39 15.73
CA ILE A 132 9.45 12.00 14.98
C ILE A 132 10.66 11.95 15.93
N GLY A 133 10.79 12.92 16.83
CA GLY A 133 11.81 12.92 17.88
C GLY A 133 11.74 11.66 18.75
N ASP A 134 10.56 11.33 19.25
CA ASP A 134 10.34 10.12 20.06
C ASP A 134 10.65 8.84 19.27
N LEU A 135 10.17 8.73 18.02
CA LEU A 135 10.40 7.59 17.14
C LEU A 135 11.89 7.32 16.89
N LEU A 136 12.68 8.37 16.66
CA LEU A 136 14.07 8.25 16.22
C LEU A 136 15.07 8.24 17.38
N THR A 137 14.80 8.99 18.45
CA THR A 137 15.81 9.28 19.50
C THR A 137 15.55 8.58 20.84
N ASN A 138 14.32 8.15 21.13
CA ASN A 138 13.98 7.53 22.40
C ASN A 138 14.18 5.99 22.38
N ARG A 139 15.39 5.55 22.04
CA ARG A 139 15.76 4.14 21.87
C ARG A 139 17.27 3.93 21.98
N ASP A 140 17.70 2.73 22.37
CA ASP A 140 19.13 2.40 22.59
C ASP A 140 19.93 2.34 21.27
N ASP A 141 19.27 2.02 20.17
CA ASP A 141 19.80 1.87 18.80
C ASP A 141 19.43 3.07 17.91
N ALA A 142 19.37 4.27 18.49
CA ALA A 142 18.88 5.49 17.84
C ALA A 142 19.65 5.86 16.56
N ASP A 143 20.97 5.73 16.57
CA ASP A 143 21.81 6.07 15.42
C ASP A 143 21.52 5.13 14.24
N GLU A 144 21.54 3.82 14.46
CA GLU A 144 21.29 2.83 13.41
C GLU A 144 19.84 2.88 12.90
N ALA A 145 18.87 3.09 13.80
CA ALA A 145 17.47 3.24 13.44
C ALA A 145 17.23 4.51 12.60
N THR A 146 17.88 5.62 12.98
CA THR A 146 17.82 6.88 12.22
C THR A 146 18.42 6.72 10.83
N GLU A 147 19.54 6.02 10.69
CA GLU A 147 20.13 5.77 9.37
C GLU A 147 19.25 4.86 8.51
N ALA A 148 18.62 3.83 9.08
CA ALA A 148 17.65 3.00 8.34
C ALA A 148 16.41 3.81 7.89
N TYR A 149 15.93 4.73 8.74
CA TYR A 149 14.87 5.66 8.42
C TYR A 149 15.26 6.58 7.24
N LYS A 150 16.47 7.16 7.30
CA LYS A 150 16.99 8.00 6.22
C LYS A 150 17.21 7.22 4.93
N GLU A 151 17.71 5.98 4.98
CA GLU A 151 17.86 5.14 3.79
C GLU A 151 16.51 4.90 3.09
N ALA A 152 15.45 4.68 3.85
CA ALA A 152 14.11 4.49 3.33
C ALA A 152 13.54 5.77 2.69
N PHE A 153 13.68 6.92 3.34
CA PHE A 153 12.93 8.12 2.97
C PHE A 153 13.78 9.26 2.35
N VAL A 154 15.09 9.30 2.56
CA VAL A 154 16.03 10.27 1.99
C VAL A 154 16.86 9.62 0.88
N SER A 155 16.25 9.41 -0.29
CA SER A 155 16.96 8.81 -1.41
C SER A 155 16.52 9.39 -2.74
N LYS A 156 17.47 9.43 -3.69
CA LYS A 156 17.28 9.95 -5.05
C LYS A 156 16.25 9.15 -5.84
N ASP A 157 16.02 7.90 -5.45
CA ASP A 157 15.06 7.00 -6.09
C ASP A 157 13.62 7.25 -5.63
N ASN A 158 13.39 8.07 -4.60
CA ASN A 158 12.03 8.45 -4.22
C ASN A 158 11.40 9.39 -5.26
N GLU A 159 10.21 9.03 -5.71
CA GLU A 159 9.32 9.85 -6.54
C GLU A 159 8.42 10.76 -5.69
N ARG A 160 8.10 10.31 -4.47
CA ARG A 160 7.40 11.10 -3.46
C ARG A 160 7.71 10.59 -2.06
N VAL A 161 7.80 11.52 -1.12
CA VAL A 161 7.89 11.27 0.32
C VAL A 161 6.86 12.11 1.04
N ALA A 162 6.20 11.57 2.04
CA ALA A 162 5.21 12.27 2.84
C ALA A 162 5.31 11.90 4.32
N LEU A 163 4.99 12.87 5.17
CA LEU A 163 4.71 12.65 6.58
C LEU A 163 3.26 12.99 6.88
N PHE A 164 2.66 12.13 7.69
CA PHE A 164 1.31 12.31 8.19
C PHE A 164 1.33 12.29 9.70
N TYR A 165 0.64 13.23 10.31
CA TYR A 165 0.25 13.17 11.70
C TYR A 165 -0.98 12.26 11.85
N LEU A 166 -1.00 11.49 12.92
CA LEU A 166 -2.04 10.53 13.28
C LEU A 166 -2.57 10.83 14.68
N GLY A 167 -3.85 10.55 14.93
CA GLY A 167 -4.38 10.57 16.28
C GLY A 167 -5.85 10.16 16.39
N ASP A 168 -6.31 9.87 17.59
CA ASP A 168 -7.68 9.43 17.87
C ASP A 168 -8.59 10.50 18.50
N ASP A 169 -8.16 11.77 18.49
CA ASP A 169 -8.82 12.90 19.17
C ASP A 169 -8.86 12.74 20.71
N ASP A 170 -7.93 11.96 21.28
CA ASP A 170 -7.81 11.75 22.73
C ASP A 170 -6.34 11.49 23.14
N ILE A 171 -5.98 10.27 23.53
CA ILE A 171 -4.65 9.95 24.05
C ILE A 171 -3.71 9.40 22.97
N MET A 172 -4.24 8.75 21.93
CA MET A 172 -3.38 8.09 20.95
C MET A 172 -2.98 9.06 19.86
N HIS A 173 -1.67 9.23 19.65
CA HIS A 173 -1.12 10.09 18.60
C HIS A 173 0.17 9.51 18.03
N GLY A 174 0.59 10.03 16.87
CA GLY A 174 1.84 9.61 16.28
C GLY A 174 2.02 10.08 14.85
N VAL A 175 2.81 9.33 14.10
CA VAL A 175 3.22 9.71 12.74
C VAL A 175 3.24 8.51 11.80
N LEU A 176 2.99 8.78 10.51
CA LEU A 176 3.23 7.84 9.43
C LEU A 176 4.20 8.49 8.43
N ALA A 177 5.35 7.85 8.22
CA ALA A 177 6.27 8.20 7.15
C ALA A 177 6.04 7.27 5.95
N ALA A 178 5.88 7.85 4.76
CA ALA A 178 5.65 7.11 3.53
C ALA A 178 6.59 7.60 2.42
N GLY A 179 7.10 6.67 1.64
CA GLY A 179 7.91 6.97 0.46
C GLY A 179 7.62 5.98 -0.66
N VAL A 180 7.60 6.45 -1.90
CA VAL A 180 7.47 5.60 -3.09
C VAL A 180 8.68 5.80 -3.99
N ARG A 181 9.29 4.69 -4.38
CA ARG A 181 10.43 4.61 -5.31
C ARG A 181 10.00 4.76 -6.77
N SER A 182 10.93 5.01 -7.68
CA SER A 182 10.68 5.14 -9.13
C SER A 182 10.02 3.91 -9.76
N ASN A 183 10.28 2.73 -9.19
CA ASN A 183 9.65 1.49 -9.60
C ASN A 183 8.23 1.28 -9.01
N MET A 184 7.69 2.25 -8.27
CA MET A 184 6.41 2.20 -7.54
C MET A 184 6.36 1.23 -6.36
N ASP A 185 7.50 0.77 -5.86
CA ASP A 185 7.56 0.16 -4.52
C ASP A 185 7.42 1.27 -3.48
N ALA A 186 6.44 1.12 -2.60
CA ALA A 186 6.19 2.05 -1.51
C ALA A 186 6.52 1.41 -0.17
N GLY A 187 7.25 2.15 0.67
CA GLY A 187 7.51 1.81 2.06
C GLY A 187 6.72 2.72 2.99
N PHE A 188 6.20 2.15 4.08
CA PHE A 188 5.42 2.85 5.09
C PHE A 188 5.94 2.47 6.48
N LEU A 189 6.10 3.48 7.32
CA LEU A 189 6.40 3.31 8.73
C LEU A 189 5.34 4.03 9.55
N VAL A 190 4.63 3.29 10.37
CA VAL A 190 3.67 3.79 11.35
C VAL A 190 4.33 3.82 12.72
N PHE A 191 4.13 4.92 13.45
CA PHE A 191 4.40 5.04 14.88
C PHE A 191 3.15 5.61 15.57
N LEU A 192 2.71 4.98 16.65
CA LEU A 192 1.54 5.40 17.42
C LEU A 192 1.80 5.11 18.91
N ILE A 193 1.51 6.07 19.77
CA ILE A 193 1.74 6.00 21.23
C ILE A 193 0.59 6.70 21.98
N ASP A 194 0.41 6.36 23.27
CA ASP A 194 -0.56 6.94 24.21
C ASP A 194 -0.04 8.16 25.00
#